data_AF-A0A9R0I780-F1
#
_entry.id   AF-A0A9R0I780-F1
#
_cell.length_a   1.000
_cell.length_b   1.000
_cell.length_c   1.000
_cell.angle_alpha   90.00
_cell.angle_beta   90.00
_cell.angle_gamma   90.00
#
_symmetry.space_group_name_H-M   'P 1'
#
loop_
_entity.id
_entity.type
_entity.pdbx_description
1 polymer ?
#
loop_
_entity_poly.entity_id
_entity_poly.type
_entity_poly.pdbx_seq_one_letter_code
_entity_poly.pdbx_strand_id
1 'polypeptide(L)'
;MKRFRRWQRIFILFLLSLSVFAPLVLVSIRLKTLTSEGKNKFVEDLPSIMQQYKSDVILLSAVGQEAREGVKEPRPEVYRDQNYSVVNFNQNQGGDSTVQGSRTSDVKVESGSERRGTQQLVGEEVKPIKPREELVTVKTKDHSDQISSQHDHGVRAPRLTVHHSNNSRNETRKATDEKVKQMKDQVVRARAYLSFATTAGNTHLVKELKLRIKEVERAMGEARKDSELSRGRLQKMKYMESTLSKASHVYPDCSNMVNKLRAMTHSAEEQVQSQRKQTTFLTELAGRTTPKGLHCLSMRLTTDYFMLQPEKQMLPNQQNVNNPDFHHYVTFSDNVLAAAVVVNSTVSNAMEPERVVFHVVTDSLNFPTISMWFLLNPPGKATIQVLNMQDFQWWNMFESSQEKQSSSDPRYSSLLNHLRFYLPEIFPQLGKIVFLDHDVVVQKDLSGLLTIDMKGKVNGAVETCQEDKSSFRQMARFINFSDPLVARKFDANTCTWAFGMNLFDLRQWRHHDLTSSYRRFLLKGNGRPLWKAGSLPLGWITFYNRTLPLDQRWHLLGLGFDSVLRLEDIEQAAVIHYDGIMKPWLDIGIKKYKSYWNKYANYDHPYMQQCNLHG
;
A
#
# COMPACT_ATOMS: atom_id res chain seq x y z
N MET A 1 -3.79 -56.47 58.36
CA MET A 1 -3.50 -55.07 57.94
C MET A 1 -2.57 -54.92 56.72
N LYS A 2 -1.33 -55.46 56.68
CA LYS A 2 -0.32 -55.10 55.65
C LYS A 2 -0.73 -55.32 54.16
N ARG A 3 -1.50 -56.37 53.81
CA ARG A 3 -1.93 -56.62 52.41
C ARG A 3 -2.89 -55.56 51.86
N PHE A 4 -3.89 -55.13 52.64
CA PHE A 4 -4.94 -54.20 52.20
C PHE A 4 -4.36 -52.84 51.77
N ARG A 5 -3.47 -52.24 52.59
CA ARG A 5 -2.77 -50.99 52.24
C ARG A 5 -1.90 -51.10 50.99
N ARG A 6 -1.41 -52.29 50.62
CA ARG A 6 -0.66 -52.50 49.36
C ARG A 6 -1.60 -52.48 48.15
N TRP A 7 -2.75 -53.14 48.23
CA TRP A 7 -3.79 -53.08 47.20
C TRP A 7 -4.34 -51.66 47.02
N GLN A 8 -4.64 -50.95 48.11
CA GLN A 8 -5.08 -49.55 48.06
C GLN A 8 -4.07 -48.64 47.35
N ARG A 9 -2.75 -48.79 47.62
CA ARG A 9 -1.71 -48.03 46.91
C ARG A 9 -1.61 -48.39 45.43
N ILE A 10 -1.74 -49.67 45.07
CA ILE A 10 -1.74 -50.10 43.66
C ILE A 10 -2.95 -49.51 42.92
N PHE A 11 -4.14 -49.52 43.53
CA PHE A 11 -5.36 -48.97 42.95
C PHE A 11 -5.28 -47.45 42.77
N ILE A 12 -4.73 -46.72 43.75
CA ILE A 12 -4.50 -45.27 43.64
C ILE A 12 -3.48 -44.95 42.54
N LEU A 13 -2.39 -45.70 42.42
CA LEU A 13 -1.39 -45.53 41.35
C LEU A 13 -1.96 -45.86 39.97
N PHE A 14 -2.86 -46.85 39.87
CA PHE A 14 -3.57 -47.18 38.64
C PHE A 14 -4.56 -46.07 38.23
N LEU A 15 -5.34 -45.53 39.16
CA LEU A 15 -6.23 -44.39 38.88
C LEU A 15 -5.45 -43.12 38.49
N LEU A 16 -4.30 -42.86 39.13
CA LEU A 16 -3.40 -41.77 38.75
C LEU A 16 -2.86 -41.97 37.33
N SER A 17 -2.40 -43.17 36.96
CA SER A 17 -1.94 -43.41 35.58
C SER A 17 -3.09 -43.26 34.57
N LEU A 18 -4.29 -43.75 34.88
CA LEU A 18 -5.47 -43.57 34.04
C LEU A 18 -5.79 -42.08 33.82
N SER A 19 -5.70 -41.26 34.87
CA SER A 19 -5.95 -39.80 34.78
C SER A 19 -4.94 -39.04 33.92
N VAL A 20 -3.72 -39.56 33.75
CA VAL A 20 -2.67 -38.97 32.91
C VAL A 20 -2.73 -39.51 31.48
N PHE A 21 -2.93 -40.82 31.30
CA PHE A 21 -2.88 -41.46 29.99
C PHE A 21 -4.21 -41.35 29.20
N ALA A 22 -5.37 -41.34 29.85
CA ALA A 22 -6.64 -41.23 29.13
C ALA A 22 -6.78 -39.90 28.36
N PRO A 23 -6.43 -38.71 28.91
CA PRO A 23 -6.40 -37.47 28.14
C PRO A 23 -5.42 -37.53 26.96
N LEU A 24 -4.22 -38.08 27.16
CA LEU A 24 -3.21 -38.21 26.09
C LEU A 24 -3.69 -39.10 24.93
N VAL A 25 -4.38 -40.20 25.24
CA VAL A 25 -4.96 -41.10 24.23
C VAL A 25 -6.13 -40.43 23.50
N LEU A 26 -7.04 -39.76 24.23
CA LEU A 26 -8.18 -39.05 23.62
C LEU A 26 -7.72 -37.86 22.74
N VAL A 27 -6.70 -37.12 23.16
CA VAL A 27 -6.07 -36.05 22.38
C VAL A 27 -5.37 -36.64 21.14
N SER A 28 -4.63 -37.75 21.27
CA SER A 28 -4.00 -38.43 20.14
C SER A 28 -5.01 -38.93 19.10
N ILE A 29 -6.15 -39.46 19.54
CA ILE A 29 -7.24 -39.88 18.65
C ILE A 29 -7.90 -38.67 17.97
N ARG A 30 -8.19 -37.59 18.69
CA ARG A 30 -8.71 -36.34 18.07
C ARG A 30 -7.72 -35.69 17.11
N LEU A 31 -6.41 -35.72 17.39
CA LEU A 31 -5.41 -35.26 16.42
C LEU A 31 -5.36 -36.16 15.18
N LYS A 32 -5.55 -37.47 15.31
CA LYS A 32 -5.62 -38.38 14.16
C LYS A 32 -6.82 -38.09 13.25
N THR A 33 -8.01 -37.77 13.79
CA THR A 33 -9.15 -37.37 12.95
C THR A 33 -8.93 -35.99 12.33
N LEU A 34 -8.55 -34.98 13.12
CA LEU A 34 -8.28 -33.62 12.63
C LEU A 34 -7.15 -33.54 11.58
N THR A 35 -6.13 -34.41 11.66
CA THR A 35 -5.03 -34.44 10.67
C THR A 35 -5.29 -35.33 9.46
N SER A 36 -6.44 -35.99 9.36
CA SER A 36 -6.77 -36.84 8.20
C SER A 36 -7.33 -36.05 7.01
N GLU A 37 -8.10 -34.98 7.26
CA GLU A 37 -8.75 -34.19 6.20
C GLU A 37 -7.88 -33.04 5.68
N GLY A 38 -6.99 -32.48 6.51
CA GLY A 38 -6.15 -31.32 6.14
C GLY A 38 -4.77 -31.62 5.55
N LYS A 39 -4.37 -32.90 5.41
CA LYS A 39 -2.94 -33.24 5.25
C LYS A 39 -2.36 -33.02 3.84
N ASN A 40 -3.14 -33.28 2.80
CA ASN A 40 -2.63 -33.47 1.42
C ASN A 40 -2.46 -32.16 0.62
N LYS A 41 -2.29 -31.01 1.28
CA LYS A 41 -2.08 -29.70 0.61
C LYS A 41 -1.23 -28.68 1.36
N PHE A 42 -0.83 -28.93 2.61
CA PHE A 42 -0.08 -27.94 3.42
C PHE A 42 1.25 -28.49 3.97
N VAL A 43 1.50 -29.80 3.86
CA VAL A 43 2.66 -30.47 4.47
C VAL A 43 3.77 -30.77 3.45
N GLU A 44 3.48 -30.77 2.16
CA GLU A 44 4.47 -31.07 1.10
C GLU A 44 5.35 -29.85 0.72
N ASP A 45 4.83 -28.62 0.88
CA ASP A 45 5.55 -27.40 0.52
C ASP A 45 6.54 -26.91 1.61
N LEU A 46 6.31 -27.21 2.89
CA LEU A 46 7.24 -26.79 3.95
C LEU A 46 8.63 -27.44 3.83
N PRO A 47 8.74 -28.77 3.61
CA PRO A 47 10.03 -29.42 3.42
C PRO A 47 10.78 -28.90 2.20
N SER A 48 10.11 -28.71 1.06
CA SER A 48 10.74 -28.23 -0.18
C SER A 48 11.21 -26.78 -0.05
N ILE A 49 10.40 -25.88 0.52
CA ILE A 49 10.80 -24.48 0.79
C ILE A 49 11.97 -24.43 1.79
N MET A 50 11.92 -25.19 2.90
CA MET A 50 13.02 -25.22 3.86
C MET A 50 14.30 -25.85 3.29
N GLN A 51 14.19 -26.84 2.40
CA GLN A 51 15.33 -27.49 1.76
C GLN A 51 15.94 -26.62 0.65
N GLN A 52 15.14 -25.86 -0.09
CA GLN A 52 15.63 -24.82 -0.99
C GLN A 52 16.36 -23.72 -0.19
N TYR A 53 15.76 -23.19 0.88
CA TYR A 53 16.41 -22.20 1.76
C TYR A 53 17.73 -22.72 2.35
N LYS A 54 17.80 -24.01 2.71
CA LYS A 54 19.04 -24.64 3.20
C LYS A 54 20.09 -24.79 2.09
N SER A 55 19.67 -25.08 0.87
CA SER A 55 20.55 -25.17 -0.30
C SER A 55 21.12 -23.80 -0.69
N ASP A 56 20.29 -22.77 -0.73
CA ASP A 56 20.70 -21.39 -1.04
C ASP A 56 21.65 -20.82 0.03
N VAL A 57 21.39 -21.07 1.31
CA VAL A 57 22.29 -20.68 2.42
C VAL A 57 23.63 -21.43 2.35
N ILE A 58 23.63 -22.72 1.98
CA ILE A 58 24.87 -23.47 1.76
C ILE A 58 25.64 -22.93 0.56
N LEU A 59 24.98 -22.66 -0.56
CA LEU A 59 25.58 -22.11 -1.78
C LEU A 59 26.20 -20.72 -1.53
N LEU A 60 25.51 -19.85 -0.78
CA LEU A 60 26.02 -18.53 -0.37
C LEU A 60 27.20 -18.61 0.62
N SER A 61 27.36 -19.72 1.35
CA SER A 61 28.51 -19.96 2.23
C SER A 61 29.71 -20.62 1.52
N ALA A 62 29.50 -21.12 0.30
CA ALA A 62 30.47 -21.92 -0.46
C ALA A 62 31.35 -21.11 -1.44
N VAL A 63 31.41 -19.77 -1.30
CA VAL A 63 32.30 -18.91 -2.12
C VAL A 63 33.76 -19.03 -1.63
N GLY A 64 34.32 -20.23 -1.83
CA GLY A 64 35.76 -20.48 -1.78
C GLY A 64 36.47 -19.86 -2.99
N GLN A 65 37.80 -19.78 -2.91
CA GLN A 65 38.60 -19.18 -3.98
C GLN A 65 38.80 -20.16 -5.16
N GLU A 66 37.94 -20.09 -6.18
CA GLU A 66 38.27 -20.65 -7.49
C GLU A 66 39.16 -19.69 -8.29
N ALA A 67 40.14 -20.26 -9.00
CA ALA A 67 41.14 -19.51 -9.73
C ALA A 67 40.96 -19.66 -11.25
N ARG A 68 40.82 -18.52 -11.94
CA ARG A 68 41.04 -18.31 -13.38
C ARG A 68 40.69 -19.48 -14.33
N GLU A 69 39.54 -19.38 -14.99
CA GLU A 69 39.44 -19.68 -16.42
C GLU A 69 38.84 -18.48 -17.19
N GLY A 70 39.01 -18.49 -18.51
CA GLY A 70 38.89 -17.30 -19.36
C GLY A 70 37.45 -16.91 -19.70
N VAL A 71 36.92 -15.86 -19.06
CA VAL A 71 35.63 -15.25 -19.41
C VAL A 71 35.75 -14.44 -20.71
N LYS A 72 34.93 -14.76 -21.72
CA LYS A 72 34.78 -13.94 -22.94
C LYS A 72 34.04 -12.64 -22.63
N GLU A 73 34.40 -11.56 -23.30
CA GLU A 73 33.73 -10.25 -23.17
C GLU A 73 32.24 -10.32 -23.59
N PRO A 74 31.30 -9.79 -22.78
CA PRO A 74 29.95 -9.50 -23.23
C PRO A 74 29.93 -8.37 -24.25
N ARG A 75 28.97 -8.38 -25.18
CA ARG A 75 28.77 -7.28 -26.14
C ARG A 75 28.22 -6.02 -25.42
N PRO A 76 28.64 -4.81 -25.81
CA PRO A 76 28.16 -3.58 -25.19
C PRO A 76 26.78 -3.18 -25.73
N GLU A 77 25.71 -3.51 -24.99
CA GLU A 77 24.42 -2.84 -25.17
C GLU A 77 24.45 -1.49 -24.45
N VAL A 78 24.63 -0.42 -25.22
CA VAL A 78 24.59 0.96 -24.72
C VAL A 78 23.14 1.34 -24.44
N TYR A 79 22.74 1.30 -23.17
CA TYR A 79 21.48 1.90 -22.75
C TYR A 79 21.53 3.41 -22.97
N ARG A 80 20.56 3.91 -23.73
CA ARG A 80 20.40 5.32 -24.09
C ARG A 80 19.48 5.97 -23.05
N ASP A 81 19.93 7.07 -22.44
CA ASP A 81 19.13 7.79 -21.44
C ASP A 81 17.75 8.18 -21.98
N GLN A 82 16.69 7.64 -21.39
CA GLN A 82 15.35 8.21 -21.52
C GLN A 82 15.18 9.32 -20.50
N ASN A 83 15.62 10.52 -20.88
CA ASN A 83 15.36 11.73 -20.13
C ASN A 83 13.85 11.94 -19.95
N TYR A 84 13.45 12.37 -18.75
CA TYR A 84 12.11 12.88 -18.50
C TYR A 84 11.87 14.13 -19.35
N SER A 85 11.04 14.01 -20.39
CA SER A 85 10.63 15.14 -21.22
C SER A 85 9.34 15.76 -20.70
N VAL A 86 9.43 16.98 -20.19
CA VAL A 86 8.26 17.86 -20.00
C VAL A 86 7.78 18.27 -21.39
N VAL A 87 6.60 17.81 -21.81
CA VAL A 87 6.04 18.12 -23.13
C VAL A 87 4.95 19.18 -23.00
N ASN A 88 5.33 20.44 -23.23
CA ASN A 88 4.38 21.47 -23.61
C ASN A 88 3.72 21.07 -24.94
N PHE A 89 2.39 20.99 -24.99
CA PHE A 89 1.66 20.88 -26.25
C PHE A 89 1.27 22.27 -26.77
N ASN A 90 1.81 22.65 -27.94
CA ASN A 90 1.14 23.61 -28.80
C ASN A 90 1.54 23.48 -30.29
N GLN A 91 0.51 23.28 -31.11
CA GLN A 91 0.39 23.60 -32.54
C GLN A 91 1.40 23.10 -33.60
N ASN A 92 0.88 22.16 -34.40
CA ASN A 92 0.71 22.24 -35.88
C ASN A 92 1.91 22.12 -36.86
N GLN A 93 1.51 21.72 -38.07
CA GLN A 93 2.30 21.51 -39.31
C GLN A 93 3.22 20.26 -39.26
N GLY A 94 3.25 19.36 -40.24
CA GLY A 94 2.48 19.22 -41.49
C GLY A 94 3.36 19.31 -42.73
N GLY A 95 3.40 18.24 -43.54
CA GLY A 95 4.12 18.26 -44.83
C GLY A 95 4.79 16.95 -45.23
N ASP A 96 4.08 16.18 -46.07
CA ASP A 96 4.63 15.42 -47.20
C ASP A 96 5.55 14.19 -46.97
N SER A 97 6.06 13.64 -48.07
CA SER A 97 6.16 12.20 -48.30
C SER A 97 7.47 11.75 -48.96
N THR A 98 7.73 10.44 -48.94
CA THR A 98 8.30 9.72 -50.10
C THR A 98 8.01 8.22 -50.02
N VAL A 99 8.18 7.50 -51.14
CA VAL A 99 7.63 6.15 -51.37
C VAL A 99 8.71 5.13 -51.72
N GLN A 100 8.67 3.96 -51.07
CA GLN A 100 9.06 2.65 -51.65
C GLN A 100 8.63 1.51 -50.67
N GLY A 101 8.16 0.34 -51.11
CA GLY A 101 7.79 -0.06 -52.47
C GLY A 101 8.04 -1.54 -52.78
N SER A 102 7.11 -2.44 -52.43
CA SER A 102 7.06 -3.81 -52.98
C SER A 102 5.63 -4.38 -52.97
N ARG A 103 5.36 -5.41 -53.79
CA ARG A 103 4.01 -5.94 -54.11
C ARG A 103 3.95 -7.47 -54.07
N THR A 104 2.82 -8.01 -53.61
CA THR A 104 2.07 -9.20 -54.10
C THR A 104 0.72 -9.20 -53.34
N SER A 105 -0.47 -9.01 -53.93
CA SER A 105 -1.24 -9.86 -54.88
C SER A 105 -1.64 -11.21 -54.27
N ASP A 106 -2.91 -11.60 -54.10
CA ASP A 106 -4.23 -10.98 -54.43
C ASP A 106 -5.24 -11.28 -53.27
N VAL A 107 -6.59 -11.26 -53.27
CA VAL A 107 -7.69 -11.48 -54.26
C VAL A 107 -8.96 -10.66 -53.89
N LYS A 108 -9.91 -10.60 -54.83
CA LYS A 108 -11.28 -10.00 -54.80
C LYS A 108 -12.18 -10.55 -53.67
N VAL A 109 -13.33 -9.95 -53.28
CA VAL A 109 -14.57 -9.70 -54.09
C VAL A 109 -15.49 -8.61 -53.47
N GLU A 110 -15.96 -7.68 -54.32
CA GLU A 110 -17.28 -6.96 -54.47
C GLU A 110 -18.19 -6.60 -53.26
N SER A 111 -19.15 -5.64 -53.31
CA SER A 111 -19.44 -4.43 -54.14
C SER A 111 -20.67 -3.67 -53.55
N GLY A 112 -20.99 -2.45 -54.03
CA GLY A 112 -22.15 -1.60 -53.60
C GLY A 112 -21.80 -0.56 -52.53
N SER A 113 -22.01 0.77 -52.64
CA SER A 113 -23.01 1.62 -53.34
C SER A 113 -24.44 1.50 -52.77
N GLU A 114 -25.20 2.57 -52.46
CA GLU A 114 -25.02 4.01 -52.72
C GLU A 114 -25.93 4.94 -51.84
N ARG A 115 -25.65 6.27 -51.80
CA ARG A 115 -26.51 7.50 -51.58
C ARG A 115 -27.89 7.37 -50.85
N ARG A 116 -28.42 8.31 -50.02
CA ARG A 116 -28.30 9.78 -49.72
C ARG A 116 -28.98 10.04 -48.32
N GLY A 117 -29.17 11.23 -47.72
CA GLY A 117 -28.81 12.64 -48.01
C GLY A 117 -29.89 13.65 -47.54
N THR A 118 -29.51 14.90 -47.15
CA THR A 118 -30.36 16.09 -46.77
C THR A 118 -31.27 15.95 -45.51
N GLN A 119 -31.63 16.97 -44.71
CA GLN A 119 -31.43 18.44 -44.56
C GLN A 119 -31.74 18.78 -43.06
N GLN A 120 -31.55 19.94 -42.40
CA GLN A 120 -30.84 21.23 -42.48
C GLN A 120 -31.63 22.21 -41.55
N LEU A 121 -30.97 23.18 -40.89
CA LEU A 121 -31.44 24.40 -40.15
C LEU A 121 -30.69 24.47 -38.79
N VAL A 122 -29.79 25.41 -38.45
CA VAL A 122 -29.62 26.88 -38.61
C VAL A 122 -30.17 27.68 -37.42
N GLY A 123 -29.30 28.49 -36.79
CA GLY A 123 -29.58 29.43 -35.71
C GLY A 123 -28.27 29.93 -35.06
N GLU A 124 -27.91 31.20 -35.27
CA GLU A 124 -26.64 31.83 -34.87
C GLU A 124 -26.90 33.31 -34.53
N GLU A 125 -26.30 33.88 -33.47
CA GLU A 125 -26.36 35.35 -33.26
C GLU A 125 -25.28 35.97 -32.33
N VAL A 126 -24.98 37.24 -32.63
CA VAL A 126 -24.36 38.33 -31.80
C VAL A 126 -22.84 38.33 -31.50
N LYS A 127 -22.29 39.56 -31.45
CA LYS A 127 -20.87 39.96 -31.27
C LYS A 127 -20.63 40.64 -29.90
N PRO A 128 -19.37 40.79 -29.42
CA PRO A 128 -19.06 41.18 -28.04
C PRO A 128 -19.02 42.70 -27.77
N ILE A 129 -19.14 43.08 -26.48
CA ILE A 129 -19.03 44.45 -25.95
C ILE A 129 -18.05 44.49 -24.77
N LYS A 130 -17.29 45.59 -24.61
CA LYS A 130 -16.44 45.88 -23.43
C LYS A 130 -17.10 46.90 -22.50
N PRO A 131 -16.89 46.76 -21.18
CA PRO A 131 -16.28 47.85 -20.38
C PRO A 131 -15.07 47.29 -19.57
N ARG A 132 -14.28 48.04 -18.78
CA ARG A 132 -13.85 49.45 -18.63
C ARG A 132 -13.35 49.53 -17.17
N GLU A 133 -12.16 50.06 -16.94
CA GLU A 133 -11.58 50.16 -15.59
C GLU A 133 -12.07 51.42 -14.85
N GLU A 134 -12.23 51.35 -13.53
CA GLU A 134 -11.99 52.47 -12.61
C GLU A 134 -11.76 51.97 -11.17
N LEU A 135 -11.23 52.84 -10.28
CA LEU A 135 -10.45 52.45 -9.11
C LEU A 135 -10.95 53.11 -7.80
N VAL A 136 -11.36 52.32 -6.80
CA VAL A 136 -11.43 52.77 -5.39
C VAL A 136 -11.12 51.63 -4.40
N THR A 137 -10.10 51.82 -3.56
CA THR A 137 -10.03 51.22 -2.22
C THR A 137 -9.42 52.24 -1.26
N VAL A 138 -10.03 52.39 -0.07
CA VAL A 138 -9.69 53.45 0.89
C VAL A 138 -9.05 52.88 2.15
N LYS A 139 -7.92 53.49 2.52
CA LYS A 139 -7.23 53.56 3.82
C LYS A 139 -7.91 52.85 5.01
N THR A 140 -7.20 51.93 5.64
CA THR A 140 -7.25 51.76 7.11
C THR A 140 -6.37 52.82 7.80
N LYS A 141 -6.63 53.09 9.09
CA LYS A 141 -6.01 54.18 9.86
C LYS A 141 -4.82 53.72 10.71
N ASP A 142 -3.85 54.60 10.91
CA ASP A 142 -2.95 54.59 12.06
C ASP A 142 -3.71 54.86 13.37
N HIS A 143 -3.19 54.31 14.47
CA HIS A 143 -3.02 55.10 15.69
C HIS A 143 -1.56 55.01 16.12
N SER A 144 -0.98 56.18 16.33
CA SER A 144 0.40 56.37 16.77
C SER A 144 0.40 56.83 18.22
N ASP A 145 1.55 56.69 18.89
CA ASP A 145 1.89 57.63 19.95
C ASP A 145 3.37 58.01 19.88
N GLN A 146 3.71 59.19 20.41
CA GLN A 146 4.94 59.91 20.08
C GLN A 146 5.95 59.97 21.23
N ILE A 147 7.19 60.38 20.89
CA ILE A 147 8.00 61.48 21.51
C ILE A 147 9.40 61.41 20.85
N SER A 148 9.83 62.39 20.03
CA SER A 148 10.50 63.66 20.37
C SER A 148 11.86 63.49 21.08
N SER A 149 12.96 64.25 20.81
CA SER A 149 13.34 65.30 19.82
C SER A 149 14.83 65.70 20.12
N GLN A 150 15.61 66.61 19.49
CA GLN A 150 15.56 67.45 18.26
C GLN A 150 17.01 67.99 17.95
N HIS A 151 17.27 68.50 16.72
CA HIS A 151 18.34 69.48 16.36
C HIS A 151 19.85 69.09 16.49
N ASP A 152 20.83 69.66 15.77
CA ASP A 152 20.82 70.59 14.60
C ASP A 152 22.02 70.41 13.60
N HIS A 153 22.25 71.39 12.71
CA HIS A 153 23.10 71.34 11.50
C HIS A 153 24.64 71.39 11.70
N GLY A 154 25.38 70.85 10.71
CA GLY A 154 26.81 71.09 10.49
C GLY A 154 27.30 70.47 9.17
N VAL A 155 28.16 71.15 8.39
CA VAL A 155 28.48 70.76 7.00
C VAL A 155 30.00 70.64 6.72
N ARG A 156 30.34 69.61 5.92
CA ARG A 156 31.59 69.36 5.14
C ARG A 156 32.77 68.60 5.79
N ALA A 157 32.85 67.32 5.43
CA ALA A 157 34.03 66.50 5.06
C ALA A 157 35.29 66.48 5.97
N PRO A 158 35.79 65.26 6.26
CA PRO A 158 36.95 64.80 5.48
C PRO A 158 36.81 63.36 4.91
N ARG A 159 37.91 62.83 4.36
CA ARG A 159 38.00 61.55 3.61
C ARG A 159 38.16 60.32 4.52
N LEU A 160 37.81 59.16 3.96
CA LEU A 160 38.40 57.83 4.22
C LEU A 160 38.35 57.28 5.66
N THR A 161 37.20 56.69 6.02
CA THR A 161 37.14 55.36 6.65
C THR A 161 35.76 54.76 6.45
N VAL A 162 35.65 53.55 5.89
CA VAL A 162 34.38 52.82 5.80
C VAL A 162 34.49 51.54 6.64
N HIS A 163 34.08 51.64 7.90
CA HIS A 163 33.62 50.46 8.64
C HIS A 163 32.28 50.04 8.07
N HIS A 164 32.25 48.97 7.27
CA HIS A 164 31.01 48.40 6.77
C HIS A 164 30.45 47.40 7.78
N SER A 165 29.64 47.89 8.72
CA SER A 165 28.75 47.10 9.57
C SER A 165 27.57 46.56 8.76
N ASN A 166 27.85 45.68 7.79
CA ASN A 166 26.80 45.02 7.02
C ASN A 166 26.20 43.88 7.85
N ASN A 167 24.91 44.03 8.16
CA ASN A 167 24.12 43.08 8.94
C ASN A 167 24.11 41.73 8.19
N SER A 168 24.80 40.72 8.75
CA SER A 168 25.06 39.47 8.04
C SER A 168 23.77 38.69 7.83
N ARG A 169 23.38 38.49 6.57
CA ARG A 169 22.30 37.56 6.22
C ARG A 169 22.60 36.20 6.84
N ASN A 170 21.74 35.75 7.76
CA ASN A 170 21.71 34.37 8.22
C ASN A 170 21.14 33.46 7.13
N GLU A 171 21.86 33.35 6.01
CA GLU A 171 21.75 32.20 5.14
C GLU A 171 22.13 30.97 5.98
N THR A 172 21.14 30.11 6.22
CA THR A 172 21.35 28.82 6.88
C THR A 172 22.22 27.95 5.98
N ARG A 173 23.54 28.04 6.20
CA ARG A 173 24.58 27.27 5.47
C ARG A 173 24.12 25.83 5.30
N LYS A 174 23.78 25.45 4.06
CA LYS A 174 23.50 24.07 3.70
C LYS A 174 24.71 23.23 4.14
N ALA A 175 24.48 22.26 5.02
CA ALA A 175 25.56 21.43 5.53
C ALA A 175 26.14 20.60 4.38
N THR A 176 27.44 20.77 4.11
CA THR A 176 28.15 20.03 3.08
C THR A 176 28.43 18.59 3.54
N ASP A 177 28.54 17.68 2.56
CA ASP A 177 28.97 16.29 2.74
C ASP A 177 30.15 15.95 1.80
N GLU A 178 30.88 16.97 1.33
CA GLU A 178 31.97 16.83 0.37
C GLU A 178 33.16 16.05 0.93
N LYS A 179 33.50 16.26 2.21
CA LYS A 179 34.59 15.53 2.87
C LYS A 179 34.15 14.13 3.25
N VAL A 180 32.89 13.94 3.63
CA VAL A 180 32.29 12.61 3.79
C VAL A 180 32.32 11.82 2.46
N LYS A 181 31.99 12.46 1.32
CA LYS A 181 32.09 11.86 -0.03
C LYS A 181 33.55 11.55 -0.40
N GLN A 182 34.46 12.52 -0.26
CA GLN A 182 35.89 12.33 -0.57
C GLN A 182 36.51 11.17 0.24
N MET A 183 36.14 11.01 1.52
CA MET A 183 36.58 9.85 2.33
C MET A 183 36.04 8.51 1.81
N LYS A 184 34.82 8.46 1.28
CA LYS A 184 34.25 7.26 0.64
C LYS A 184 34.96 6.93 -0.67
N ASP A 185 35.16 7.92 -1.54
CA ASP A 185 35.82 7.76 -2.83
C ASP A 185 37.27 7.29 -2.67
N GLN A 186 37.98 7.82 -1.66
CA GLN A 186 39.30 7.34 -1.27
C GLN A 186 39.31 5.87 -0.85
N VAL A 187 38.33 5.42 -0.05
CA VAL A 187 38.21 4.00 0.35
C VAL A 187 37.86 3.12 -0.84
N VAL A 188 36.98 3.54 -1.75
CA VAL A 188 36.66 2.81 -2.99
C VAL A 188 37.91 2.66 -3.87
N ARG A 189 38.66 3.76 -4.10
CA ARG A 189 39.91 3.74 -4.88
C ARG A 189 40.99 2.87 -4.22
N ALA A 190 41.09 2.90 -2.89
CA ALA A 190 42.02 2.06 -2.14
C ALA A 190 41.67 0.57 -2.24
N ARG A 191 40.38 0.21 -2.15
CA ARG A 191 39.88 -1.15 -2.36
C ARG A 191 40.10 -1.64 -3.80
N ALA A 192 39.97 -0.77 -4.80
CA ALA A 192 40.30 -1.08 -6.19
C ALA A 192 41.80 -1.42 -6.34
N TYR A 193 42.70 -0.50 -5.97
CA TYR A 193 44.16 -0.74 -5.98
C TYR A 193 44.54 -2.02 -5.23
N LEU A 194 43.99 -2.23 -4.04
CA LEU A 194 44.30 -3.38 -3.20
C LEU A 194 44.09 -4.72 -3.92
N SER A 195 43.06 -4.82 -4.77
CA SER A 195 42.66 -6.09 -5.39
C SER A 195 43.59 -6.63 -6.46
N PHE A 196 44.34 -5.76 -7.15
CA PHE A 196 45.41 -6.16 -8.07
C PHE A 196 46.81 -5.98 -7.48
N ALA A 197 46.99 -5.09 -6.49
CA ALA A 197 48.23 -5.00 -5.72
C ALA A 197 48.57 -6.30 -4.96
N THR A 198 47.55 -7.07 -4.55
CA THR A 198 47.73 -8.43 -4.01
C THR A 198 48.28 -9.41 -5.05
N THR A 199 47.88 -9.29 -6.32
CA THR A 199 48.35 -10.14 -7.42
C THR A 199 49.76 -9.74 -7.88
N ALA A 200 50.09 -8.46 -7.80
CA ALA A 200 51.40 -7.91 -8.15
C ALA A 200 52.46 -7.99 -7.02
N GLY A 201 52.16 -8.71 -5.92
CA GLY A 201 53.16 -9.04 -4.88
C GLY A 201 53.66 -7.89 -3.99
N ASN A 202 53.15 -6.66 -4.12
CA ASN A 202 53.63 -5.51 -3.35
C ASN A 202 53.12 -5.54 -1.89
N THR A 203 53.73 -6.40 -1.06
CA THR A 203 53.28 -6.67 0.31
C THR A 203 53.31 -5.44 1.22
N HIS A 204 54.20 -4.48 1.00
CA HIS A 204 54.25 -3.24 1.77
C HIS A 204 53.05 -2.34 1.46
N LEU A 205 52.80 -2.05 0.18
CA LEU A 205 51.68 -1.21 -0.25
C LEU A 205 50.33 -1.86 0.10
N VAL A 206 50.21 -3.19 -0.01
CA VAL A 206 49.04 -3.97 0.43
C VAL A 206 48.79 -3.82 1.94
N LYS A 207 49.83 -3.82 2.77
CA LYS A 207 49.71 -3.56 4.22
C LYS A 207 49.33 -2.10 4.50
N GLU A 208 49.95 -1.14 3.81
CA GLU A 208 49.66 0.30 3.99
C GLU A 208 48.22 0.64 3.59
N LEU A 209 47.75 0.16 2.42
CA LEU A 209 46.36 0.31 1.98
C LEU A 209 45.37 -0.32 2.95
N LYS A 210 45.59 -1.58 3.39
CA LYS A 210 44.72 -2.24 4.38
C LYS A 210 44.65 -1.49 5.72
N LEU A 211 45.74 -0.84 6.14
CA LEU A 211 45.75 0.01 7.33
C LEU A 211 44.94 1.29 7.11
N ARG A 212 45.22 2.05 6.03
CA ARG A 212 44.53 3.32 5.75
C ARG A 212 43.03 3.13 5.51
N ILE A 213 42.61 2.04 4.85
CA ILE A 213 41.18 1.71 4.69
C ILE A 213 40.50 1.65 6.06
N LYS A 214 41.04 0.87 7.01
CA LYS A 214 40.50 0.76 8.37
C LYS A 214 40.54 2.08 9.14
N GLU A 215 41.59 2.88 8.97
CA GLU A 215 41.68 4.21 9.60
C GLU A 215 40.63 5.19 9.07
N VAL A 216 40.38 5.23 7.75
CA VAL A 216 39.40 6.13 7.13
C VAL A 216 37.97 5.65 7.40
N GLU A 217 37.70 4.35 7.34
CA GLU A 217 36.40 3.78 7.70
C GLU A 217 36.04 4.08 9.16
N ARG A 218 36.97 3.88 10.10
CA ARG A 218 36.78 4.23 11.52
C ARG A 218 36.73 5.74 11.77
N ALA A 219 37.45 6.54 10.97
CA ALA A 219 37.38 8.00 11.03
C ALA A 219 36.05 8.53 10.50
N MET A 220 35.45 7.90 9.49
CA MET A 220 34.13 8.26 8.98
C MET A 220 33.02 7.83 9.95
N GLY A 221 33.00 6.55 10.34
CA GLY A 221 31.92 5.99 11.15
C GLY A 221 30.55 6.23 10.49
N GLU A 222 29.58 6.70 11.27
CA GLU A 222 28.23 7.01 10.80
C GLU A 222 28.05 8.44 10.26
N ALA A 223 29.14 9.22 10.11
CA ALA A 223 29.06 10.63 9.72
C ALA A 223 28.36 10.81 8.35
N ARG A 224 27.37 11.71 8.33
CA ARG A 224 26.58 12.11 7.16
C ARG A 224 26.88 13.53 6.68
N LYS A 225 27.48 14.37 7.54
CA LYS A 225 27.85 15.77 7.21
C LYS A 225 29.30 16.06 7.57
N ASP A 226 29.91 17.00 6.86
CA ASP A 226 31.30 17.42 7.11
C ASP A 226 31.49 18.04 8.51
N SER A 227 30.44 18.62 9.08
CA SER A 227 30.41 19.13 10.47
C SER A 227 30.62 18.06 11.55
N GLU A 228 30.44 16.78 11.22
CA GLU A 228 30.62 15.65 12.14
C GLU A 228 32.08 15.11 12.09
N LEU A 229 32.92 15.65 11.20
CA LEU A 229 34.31 15.25 11.02
C LEU A 229 35.27 16.16 11.80
N SER A 230 35.79 15.67 12.92
CA SER A 230 36.81 16.38 13.69
C SER A 230 38.13 16.52 12.91
N ARG A 231 38.98 17.48 13.31
CA ARG A 231 40.32 17.71 12.71
C ARG A 231 41.17 16.43 12.66
N GLY A 232 41.04 15.54 13.65
CA GLY A 232 41.71 14.23 13.68
C GLY A 232 41.17 13.23 12.66
N ARG A 233 39.86 13.26 12.34
CA ARG A 233 39.24 12.46 11.28
C ARG A 233 39.73 12.91 9.90
N LEU A 234 39.75 14.22 9.64
CA LEU A 234 40.27 14.81 8.41
C LEU A 234 41.77 14.54 8.20
N GLN A 235 42.55 14.37 9.27
CA GLN A 235 43.97 13.98 9.15
C GLN A 235 44.14 12.53 8.62
N LYS A 236 43.20 11.61 8.90
CA LYS A 236 43.23 10.25 8.32
C LYS A 236 42.94 10.26 6.81
N MET A 237 42.04 11.12 6.35
CA MET A 237 41.78 11.37 4.92
C MET A 237 43.07 11.81 4.19
N LYS A 238 43.86 12.72 4.78
CA LYS A 238 45.17 13.13 4.21
C LYS A 238 46.20 12.00 4.18
N TYR A 239 46.23 11.13 5.19
CA TYR A 239 47.14 9.98 5.18
C TYR A 239 46.76 8.94 4.12
N MET A 240 45.46 8.74 3.88
CA MET A 240 44.97 7.91 2.78
C MET A 240 45.30 8.51 1.41
N GLU A 241 45.14 9.82 1.23
CA GLU A 241 45.51 10.56 0.02
C GLU A 241 46.98 10.34 -0.37
N SER A 242 47.89 10.41 0.62
CA SER A 242 49.31 10.10 0.43
C SER A 242 49.54 8.64 -0.02
N THR A 243 48.89 7.66 0.62
CA THR A 243 49.02 6.24 0.25
C THR A 243 48.39 5.94 -1.12
N LEU A 244 47.32 6.63 -1.51
CA LEU A 244 46.71 6.54 -2.84
C LEU A 244 47.61 7.13 -3.92
N SER A 245 48.29 8.24 -3.64
CA SER A 245 49.31 8.80 -4.54
C SER A 245 50.45 7.82 -4.77
N LYS A 246 50.96 7.14 -3.72
CA LYS A 246 51.94 6.06 -3.89
C LYS A 246 51.41 4.95 -4.81
N ALA A 247 50.15 4.54 -4.61
CA ALA A 247 49.54 3.48 -5.40
C ALA A 247 49.38 3.85 -6.89
N SER A 248 49.06 5.10 -7.22
CA SER A 248 48.97 5.54 -8.63
C SER A 248 50.31 5.57 -9.36
N HIS A 249 51.41 5.83 -8.67
CA HIS A 249 52.76 5.76 -9.26
C HIS A 249 53.21 4.30 -9.48
N VAL A 250 52.79 3.36 -8.62
CA VAL A 250 53.11 1.93 -8.76
C VAL A 250 52.22 1.25 -9.82
N TYR A 251 50.99 1.72 -10.00
CA TYR A 251 50.03 1.18 -10.97
C TYR A 251 49.46 2.30 -11.86
N PRO A 252 50.22 2.74 -12.88
CA PRO A 252 49.79 3.81 -13.79
C PRO A 252 48.74 3.35 -14.81
N ASP A 253 48.67 2.04 -15.11
CA ASP A 253 47.63 1.49 -16.00
C ASP A 253 46.25 1.59 -15.35
N CYS A 254 45.42 2.47 -15.92
CA CYS A 254 44.05 2.68 -15.49
C CYS A 254 43.08 1.58 -16.01
N SER A 255 43.45 0.75 -16.98
CA SER A 255 42.57 -0.32 -17.51
C SER A 255 42.18 -1.32 -16.43
N ASN A 256 43.17 -1.81 -15.67
CA ASN A 256 42.94 -2.68 -14.51
C ASN A 256 42.08 -2.00 -13.42
N MET A 257 42.24 -0.69 -13.20
CA MET A 257 41.38 0.06 -12.27
C MET A 257 39.95 0.21 -12.78
N VAL A 258 39.74 0.58 -14.05
CA VAL A 258 38.41 0.76 -14.66
C VAL A 258 37.64 -0.56 -14.65
N ASN A 259 38.28 -1.66 -15.05
CA ASN A 259 37.66 -2.99 -15.02
C ASN A 259 37.30 -3.40 -13.58
N LYS A 260 38.15 -3.11 -12.60
CA LYS A 260 37.84 -3.41 -11.20
C LYS A 260 36.70 -2.54 -10.65
N LEU A 261 36.68 -1.24 -10.95
CA LEU A 261 35.63 -0.33 -10.51
C LEU A 261 34.28 -0.69 -11.14
N ARG A 262 34.26 -1.09 -12.43
CA ARG A 262 33.06 -1.61 -13.09
C ARG A 262 32.52 -2.86 -12.39
N ALA A 263 33.38 -3.83 -12.08
CA ALA A 263 32.98 -5.03 -11.33
C ALA A 263 32.52 -4.73 -9.90
N MET A 264 33.11 -3.73 -9.23
CA MET A 264 32.65 -3.27 -7.91
C MET A 264 31.30 -2.54 -7.98
N THR A 265 31.01 -1.84 -9.07
CA THR A 265 29.72 -1.17 -9.31
C THR A 265 28.62 -2.21 -9.52
N HIS A 266 28.82 -3.17 -10.43
CA HIS A 266 27.89 -4.27 -10.68
C HIS A 266 27.57 -5.05 -9.40
N SER A 267 28.60 -5.43 -8.64
CA SER A 267 28.43 -6.15 -7.37
C SER A 267 27.66 -5.34 -6.30
N ALA A 268 27.81 -4.01 -6.28
CA ALA A 268 27.03 -3.14 -5.41
C ALA A 268 25.57 -2.98 -5.89
N GLU A 269 25.34 -2.92 -7.20
CA GLU A 269 24.00 -2.89 -7.81
C GLU A 269 23.23 -4.19 -7.55
N GLU A 270 23.88 -5.35 -7.69
CA GLU A 270 23.35 -6.67 -7.32
C GLU A 270 23.02 -6.73 -5.82
N GLN A 271 23.91 -6.23 -4.95
CA GLN A 271 23.66 -6.19 -3.51
C GLN A 271 22.46 -5.30 -3.16
N VAL A 272 22.34 -4.11 -3.78
CA VAL A 272 21.20 -3.21 -3.61
C VAL A 272 19.91 -3.83 -4.17
N GLN A 273 19.97 -4.54 -5.30
CA GLN A 273 18.80 -5.23 -5.86
C GLN A 273 18.35 -6.39 -4.96
N SER A 274 19.28 -7.15 -4.40
CA SER A 274 19.02 -8.22 -3.43
C SER A 274 18.38 -7.67 -2.15
N GLN A 275 18.95 -6.62 -1.57
CA GLN A 275 18.38 -5.93 -0.40
C GLN A 275 16.98 -5.36 -0.69
N ARG A 276 16.76 -4.74 -1.85
CA ARG A 276 15.42 -4.27 -2.26
C ARG A 276 14.41 -5.40 -2.36
N LYS A 277 14.77 -6.55 -2.92
CA LYS A 277 13.92 -7.76 -2.96
C LYS A 277 13.57 -8.21 -1.54
N GLN A 278 14.56 -8.31 -0.65
CA GLN A 278 14.36 -8.70 0.75
C GLN A 278 13.48 -7.72 1.53
N THR A 279 13.72 -6.41 1.43
CA THR A 279 12.88 -5.37 2.06
C THR A 279 11.45 -5.42 1.55
N THR A 280 11.25 -5.62 0.25
CA THR A 280 9.91 -5.76 -0.36
C THR A 280 9.20 -6.98 0.23
N PHE A 281 9.84 -8.15 0.21
CA PHE A 281 9.29 -9.38 0.79
C PHE A 281 8.94 -9.24 2.28
N LEU A 282 9.82 -8.66 3.10
CA LEU A 282 9.57 -8.47 4.53
C LEU A 282 8.43 -7.47 4.81
N THR A 283 8.32 -6.42 4.00
CA THR A 283 7.18 -5.47 4.08
C THR A 283 5.88 -6.14 3.66
N GLU A 284 5.92 -6.94 2.59
CA GLU A 284 4.78 -7.73 2.11
C GLU A 284 4.35 -8.83 3.08
N LEU A 285 5.27 -9.40 3.86
CA LEU A 285 4.97 -10.34 4.92
C LEU A 285 4.34 -9.64 6.13
N ALA A 286 4.98 -8.57 6.63
CA ALA A 286 4.51 -7.81 7.79
C ALA A 286 3.11 -7.21 7.59
N GLY A 287 2.76 -6.83 6.36
CA GLY A 287 1.42 -6.35 5.99
C GLY A 287 0.33 -7.42 5.94
N ARG A 288 0.70 -8.71 5.90
CA ARG A 288 -0.24 -9.86 5.84
C ARG A 288 -0.31 -10.65 7.14
N THR A 289 0.71 -10.60 7.99
CA THR A 289 0.74 -11.35 9.26
C THR A 289 -0.14 -10.72 10.33
N THR A 290 -1.12 -11.47 10.83
CA THR A 290 -1.92 -11.07 12.01
C THR A 290 -1.02 -10.85 13.23
N PRO A 291 -1.02 -9.65 13.86
CA PRO A 291 -0.23 -9.39 15.06
C PRO A 291 -0.65 -10.30 16.22
N LYS A 292 0.31 -10.67 17.09
CA LYS A 292 0.07 -11.56 18.24
C LYS A 292 -1.04 -11.04 19.17
N GLY A 293 -1.11 -9.73 19.40
CA GLY A 293 -2.16 -9.11 20.21
C GLY A 293 -3.54 -9.19 19.56
N LEU A 294 -3.64 -9.06 18.23
CA LEU A 294 -4.91 -9.19 17.50
C LEU A 294 -5.38 -10.65 17.50
N HIS A 295 -4.48 -11.61 17.32
CA HIS A 295 -4.81 -13.04 17.46
C HIS A 295 -5.26 -13.40 18.88
N CYS A 296 -4.59 -12.85 19.90
CA CYS A 296 -5.01 -12.99 21.31
C CYS A 296 -6.42 -12.43 21.55
N LEU A 297 -6.73 -11.26 20.98
CA LEU A 297 -8.03 -10.62 21.09
C LEU A 297 -9.13 -11.50 20.48
N SER A 298 -8.93 -11.99 19.24
CA SER A 298 -9.89 -12.89 18.58
C SER A 298 -10.09 -14.20 19.35
N MET A 299 -9.01 -14.88 19.76
CA MET A 299 -9.13 -16.15 20.49
C MET A 299 -9.92 -16.02 21.80
N ARG A 300 -9.76 -14.90 22.52
CA ARG A 300 -10.50 -14.62 23.76
C ARG A 300 -11.97 -14.33 23.50
N LEU A 301 -12.27 -13.40 22.58
CA LEU A 301 -13.64 -13.06 22.20
C LEU A 301 -14.43 -14.26 21.65
N THR A 302 -13.80 -15.09 20.81
CA THR A 302 -14.38 -16.36 20.35
C THR A 302 -14.61 -17.35 21.48
N THR A 303 -13.72 -17.42 22.49
CA THR A 303 -13.93 -18.28 23.66
C THR A 303 -15.16 -17.84 24.44
N ASP A 304 -15.28 -16.55 24.74
CA ASP A 304 -16.39 -16.02 25.54
C ASP A 304 -17.72 -16.08 24.78
N TYR A 305 -17.71 -15.91 23.44
CA TYR A 305 -18.88 -16.11 22.59
C TYR A 305 -19.52 -17.49 22.79
N PHE A 306 -18.69 -18.55 22.76
CA PHE A 306 -19.15 -19.93 22.97
C PHE A 306 -19.46 -20.28 24.43
N MET A 307 -19.17 -19.38 25.38
CA MET A 307 -19.63 -19.47 26.77
C MET A 307 -20.98 -18.74 27.01
N LEU A 308 -21.44 -17.90 26.07
CA LEU A 308 -22.76 -17.29 26.13
C LEU A 308 -23.86 -18.30 25.76
N GLN A 309 -24.94 -18.27 26.54
CA GLN A 309 -26.20 -18.92 26.18
C GLN A 309 -26.75 -18.32 24.87
N PRO A 310 -27.38 -19.09 23.96
CA PRO A 310 -27.79 -18.61 22.64
C PRO A 310 -28.65 -17.34 22.66
N GLU A 311 -29.52 -17.19 23.66
CA GLU A 311 -30.40 -16.04 23.85
C GLU A 311 -29.62 -14.74 24.11
N LYS A 312 -28.38 -14.86 24.63
CA LYS A 312 -27.46 -13.75 24.90
C LYS A 312 -26.50 -13.45 23.73
N GLN A 313 -26.54 -14.26 22.67
CA GLN A 313 -25.78 -14.01 21.44
C GLN A 313 -26.55 -13.06 20.48
N MET A 314 -27.81 -12.74 20.78
CA MET A 314 -28.63 -11.82 19.98
C MET A 314 -28.20 -10.36 20.18
N LEU A 315 -27.77 -9.72 19.09
CA LEU A 315 -27.51 -8.28 19.04
C LEU A 315 -28.82 -7.47 19.20
N PRO A 316 -28.77 -6.22 19.70
CA PRO A 316 -29.95 -5.39 19.89
C PRO A 316 -30.56 -4.91 18.55
N ASN A 317 -31.80 -4.42 18.62
CA ASN A 317 -32.49 -3.67 17.54
C ASN A 317 -32.59 -4.35 16.16
N GLN A 318 -32.63 -5.69 16.12
CA GLN A 318 -32.66 -6.46 14.86
C GLN A 318 -33.89 -6.20 13.99
N GLN A 319 -35.00 -5.69 14.56
CA GLN A 319 -36.19 -5.30 13.80
C GLN A 319 -35.92 -4.17 12.78
N ASN A 320 -34.87 -3.37 12.98
CA ASN A 320 -34.51 -2.27 12.06
C ASN A 320 -33.69 -2.75 10.84
N VAL A 321 -33.18 -3.98 10.85
CA VAL A 321 -32.14 -4.48 9.91
C VAL A 321 -32.54 -4.38 8.43
N ASN A 322 -33.84 -4.41 8.11
CA ASN A 322 -34.35 -4.28 6.73
C ASN A 322 -35.20 -3.01 6.53
N ASN A 323 -35.17 -2.04 7.46
CA ASN A 323 -36.05 -0.87 7.39
C ASN A 323 -35.56 0.14 6.32
N PRO A 324 -36.28 0.32 5.19
CA PRO A 324 -35.79 1.11 4.06
C PRO A 324 -35.65 2.63 4.35
N ASP A 325 -36.21 3.12 5.47
CA ASP A 325 -36.11 4.51 5.90
C ASP A 325 -34.84 4.80 6.73
N PHE A 326 -34.00 3.79 6.97
CA PHE A 326 -32.76 3.88 7.74
C PHE A 326 -31.53 4.00 6.83
N HIS A 327 -30.42 4.49 7.40
CA HIS A 327 -29.16 4.67 6.71
C HIS A 327 -28.33 3.38 6.81
N HIS A 328 -28.33 2.59 5.73
CA HIS A 328 -27.63 1.31 5.66
C HIS A 328 -26.18 1.44 5.20
N TYR A 329 -25.27 0.97 6.06
CA TYR A 329 -23.83 0.88 5.81
C TYR A 329 -23.38 -0.57 5.89
N VAL A 330 -22.34 -0.93 5.15
CA VAL A 330 -21.79 -2.29 5.17
C VAL A 330 -20.28 -2.31 5.10
N THR A 331 -19.64 -3.12 5.95
CA THR A 331 -18.22 -3.45 5.89
C THR A 331 -18.04 -4.96 5.83
N PHE A 332 -17.06 -5.43 5.07
CA PHE A 332 -16.66 -6.83 5.05
C PHE A 332 -15.31 -6.94 5.76
N SER A 333 -15.16 -7.83 6.74
CA SER A 333 -13.94 -7.90 7.56
C SER A 333 -13.68 -9.28 8.16
N ASP A 334 -12.42 -9.69 8.11
CA ASP A 334 -11.78 -10.79 8.85
C ASP A 334 -11.04 -10.28 10.11
N ASN A 335 -11.15 -8.98 10.40
CA ASN A 335 -10.40 -8.29 11.45
C ASN A 335 -11.35 -7.50 12.37
N VAL A 336 -11.40 -7.90 13.64
CA VAL A 336 -12.29 -7.32 14.65
C VAL A 336 -11.95 -5.88 15.00
N LEU A 337 -10.67 -5.52 15.08
CA LEU A 337 -10.24 -4.15 15.38
C LEU A 337 -10.57 -3.21 14.20
N ALA A 338 -10.45 -3.72 12.97
CA ALA A 338 -10.83 -2.99 11.77
C ALA A 338 -12.35 -2.77 11.68
N ALA A 339 -13.14 -3.84 11.87
CA ALA A 339 -14.60 -3.77 11.94
C ALA A 339 -15.08 -2.81 13.04
N ALA A 340 -14.46 -2.86 14.23
CA ALA A 340 -14.78 -1.96 15.33
C ALA A 340 -14.54 -0.49 14.96
N VAL A 341 -13.42 -0.15 14.31
CA VAL A 341 -13.08 1.23 13.98
C VAL A 341 -13.94 1.82 12.86
N VAL A 342 -14.23 1.07 11.79
CA VAL A 342 -15.12 1.58 10.72
C VAL A 342 -16.54 1.78 11.24
N VAL A 343 -17.06 0.87 12.08
CA VAL A 343 -18.39 1.02 12.72
C VAL A 343 -18.39 2.19 13.70
N ASN A 344 -17.46 2.23 14.66
CA ASN A 344 -17.37 3.30 15.66
C ASN A 344 -17.22 4.67 14.99
N SER A 345 -16.33 4.80 14.01
CA SER A 345 -16.12 6.07 13.31
C SER A 345 -17.32 6.50 12.47
N THR A 346 -18.06 5.56 11.86
CA THR A 346 -19.30 5.92 11.14
C THR A 346 -20.38 6.39 12.11
N VAL A 347 -20.66 5.63 13.18
CA VAL A 347 -21.74 5.93 14.12
C VAL A 347 -21.44 7.17 14.97
N SER A 348 -20.19 7.37 15.42
CA SER A 348 -19.81 8.52 16.26
C SER A 348 -19.76 9.86 15.54
N ASN A 349 -19.76 9.88 14.19
CA ASN A 349 -19.85 11.12 13.41
C ASN A 349 -21.19 11.25 12.65
N ALA A 350 -22.15 10.34 12.87
CA ALA A 350 -23.48 10.41 12.26
C ALA A 350 -24.38 11.45 12.98
N MET A 351 -25.20 12.17 12.22
CA MET A 351 -26.16 13.15 12.78
C MET A 351 -27.40 12.52 13.42
N GLU A 352 -27.81 11.33 12.92
CA GLU A 352 -28.93 10.54 13.45
C GLU A 352 -28.48 9.11 13.77
N PRO A 353 -27.69 8.87 14.84
CA PRO A 353 -27.11 7.56 15.13
C PRO A 353 -28.14 6.44 15.33
N GLU A 354 -29.36 6.76 15.78
CA GLU A 354 -30.46 5.79 15.92
C GLU A 354 -31.06 5.34 14.58
N ARG A 355 -30.80 6.07 13.49
CA ARG A 355 -31.20 5.69 12.12
C ARG A 355 -30.10 4.95 11.36
N VAL A 356 -28.95 4.68 11.98
CA VAL A 356 -27.86 3.91 11.37
C VAL A 356 -28.11 2.41 11.53
N VAL A 357 -28.09 1.68 10.41
CA VAL A 357 -27.96 0.22 10.38
C VAL A 357 -26.60 -0.11 9.80
N PHE A 358 -25.76 -0.83 10.55
CA PHE A 358 -24.45 -1.26 10.09
C PHE A 358 -24.40 -2.79 9.98
N HIS A 359 -24.16 -3.28 8.77
CA HIS A 359 -23.98 -4.69 8.47
C HIS A 359 -22.48 -5.04 8.42
N VAL A 360 -22.06 -6.05 9.17
CA VAL A 360 -20.66 -6.51 9.22
C VAL A 360 -20.61 -7.94 8.71
N VAL A 361 -20.10 -8.15 7.49
CA VAL A 361 -20.02 -9.49 6.88
C VAL A 361 -18.62 -10.07 7.11
N THR A 362 -18.57 -11.32 7.56
CA THR A 362 -17.37 -12.03 8.04
C THR A 362 -17.43 -13.50 7.64
N ASP A 363 -16.29 -14.19 7.72
CA ASP A 363 -16.21 -15.66 7.68
C ASP A 363 -16.61 -16.32 9.02
N SER A 364 -16.87 -17.64 8.97
CA SER A 364 -17.23 -18.47 10.14
C SER A 364 -16.19 -18.50 11.27
N LEU A 365 -14.91 -18.20 11.02
CA LEU A 365 -13.85 -18.22 12.03
C LEU A 365 -13.85 -16.93 12.85
N ASN A 366 -14.10 -15.80 12.17
CA ASN A 366 -14.12 -14.47 12.75
C ASN A 366 -15.53 -14.05 13.24
N PHE A 367 -16.60 -14.71 12.79
CA PHE A 367 -17.98 -14.44 13.23
C PHE A 367 -18.15 -14.45 14.77
N PRO A 368 -17.69 -15.46 15.54
CA PRO A 368 -17.81 -15.45 17.00
C PRO A 368 -17.06 -14.29 17.65
N THR A 369 -15.85 -13.97 17.16
CA THR A 369 -15.05 -12.83 17.62
C THR A 369 -15.79 -11.51 17.42
N ILE A 370 -16.28 -11.26 16.21
CA ILE A 370 -16.87 -9.98 15.81
C ILE A 370 -18.24 -9.77 16.46
N SER A 371 -19.06 -10.83 16.52
CA SER A 371 -20.33 -10.80 17.27
C SER A 371 -20.11 -10.54 18.75
N MET A 372 -19.13 -11.20 19.40
CA MET A 372 -18.81 -10.93 20.82
C MET A 372 -18.33 -9.49 21.04
N TRP A 373 -17.53 -8.94 20.12
CA TRP A 373 -17.07 -7.56 20.23
C TRP A 373 -18.24 -6.57 20.30
N PHE A 374 -19.22 -6.68 19.40
CA PHE A 374 -20.37 -5.77 19.37
C PHE A 374 -21.44 -6.07 20.43
N LEU A 375 -21.49 -7.29 20.98
CA LEU A 375 -22.27 -7.60 22.19
C LEU A 375 -21.67 -6.92 23.44
N LEU A 376 -20.34 -6.84 23.54
CA LEU A 376 -19.65 -6.15 24.65
C LEU A 376 -19.55 -4.62 24.45
N ASN A 377 -19.45 -4.17 23.19
CA ASN A 377 -19.23 -2.78 22.81
C ASN A 377 -20.31 -2.33 21.80
N PRO A 378 -21.58 -2.18 22.23
CA PRO A 378 -22.64 -1.67 21.35
C PRO A 378 -22.36 -0.20 20.97
N PRO A 379 -22.32 0.15 19.67
CA PRO A 379 -21.96 1.49 19.23
C PRO A 379 -23.17 2.45 19.37
N GLY A 380 -23.34 3.00 20.56
CA GLY A 380 -24.36 4.01 20.85
C GLY A 380 -25.79 3.48 20.64
N LYS A 381 -26.53 4.09 19.71
CA LYS A 381 -27.92 3.73 19.40
C LYS A 381 -28.10 2.96 18.08
N ALA A 382 -27.03 2.77 17.30
CA ALA A 382 -27.13 2.16 15.98
C ALA A 382 -27.55 0.68 16.05
N THR A 383 -28.26 0.20 15.02
CA THR A 383 -28.49 -1.23 14.84
C THR A 383 -27.26 -1.86 14.21
N ILE A 384 -26.70 -2.89 14.84
CA ILE A 384 -25.61 -3.70 14.27
C ILE A 384 -26.13 -5.08 13.91
N GLN A 385 -25.78 -5.55 12.72
CA GLN A 385 -25.96 -6.93 12.30
C GLN A 385 -24.59 -7.51 11.92
N VAL A 386 -24.20 -8.62 12.53
CA VAL A 386 -23.06 -9.42 12.08
C VAL A 386 -23.60 -10.58 11.25
N LEU A 387 -22.99 -10.83 10.09
CA LEU A 387 -23.41 -11.84 9.11
C LEU A 387 -22.25 -12.78 8.78
N ASN A 388 -22.51 -14.09 8.89
CA ASN A 388 -21.58 -15.11 8.42
C ASN A 388 -21.79 -15.36 6.92
N MET A 389 -20.73 -15.29 6.11
CA MET A 389 -20.84 -15.49 4.65
C MET A 389 -21.21 -16.93 4.26
N GLN A 390 -20.83 -17.91 5.07
CA GLN A 390 -21.17 -19.32 4.86
C GLN A 390 -22.67 -19.62 5.10
N ASP A 391 -23.41 -18.76 5.79
CA ASP A 391 -24.85 -18.96 6.06
C ASP A 391 -25.73 -18.58 4.85
N PHE A 392 -25.15 -17.95 3.81
CA PHE A 392 -25.88 -17.58 2.61
C PHE A 392 -26.23 -18.82 1.77
N GLN A 393 -27.51 -18.99 1.43
CA GLN A 393 -28.02 -20.16 0.68
C GLN A 393 -27.32 -20.42 -0.67
N TRP A 394 -26.69 -19.40 -1.25
CA TRP A 394 -25.93 -19.47 -2.50
C TRP A 394 -24.41 -19.63 -2.32
N TRP A 395 -23.91 -19.78 -1.09
CA TRP A 395 -22.49 -19.87 -0.75
C TRP A 395 -21.74 -20.90 -1.60
N ASN A 396 -22.25 -22.14 -1.71
CA ASN A 396 -21.59 -23.23 -2.45
C ASN A 396 -21.39 -22.90 -3.95
N MET A 397 -22.28 -22.10 -4.55
CA MET A 397 -22.15 -21.60 -5.93
C MET A 397 -21.12 -20.47 -6.04
N PHE A 398 -20.98 -19.65 -5.00
CA PHE A 398 -19.91 -18.66 -4.92
C PHE A 398 -18.55 -19.35 -4.75
N GLU A 399 -18.37 -20.21 -3.75
CA GLU A 399 -17.12 -20.90 -3.43
C GLU A 399 -16.55 -21.68 -4.61
N SER A 400 -17.36 -22.53 -5.26
CA SER A 400 -16.97 -23.30 -6.45
C SER A 400 -16.67 -22.46 -7.71
N SER A 401 -17.00 -21.16 -7.70
CA SER A 401 -16.52 -20.18 -8.70
C SER A 401 -15.18 -19.53 -8.32
N GLN A 402 -14.87 -19.47 -7.02
CA GLN A 402 -13.63 -18.91 -6.49
C GLN A 402 -12.47 -19.91 -6.54
N GLU A 403 -12.69 -21.18 -6.19
CA GLU A 403 -11.65 -22.24 -6.22
C GLU A 403 -10.92 -22.30 -7.58
N LYS A 404 -11.67 -22.12 -8.67
CA LYS A 404 -11.18 -22.17 -10.06
C LYS A 404 -10.29 -20.99 -10.47
N GLN A 405 -10.07 -20.00 -9.60
CA GLN A 405 -9.13 -18.90 -9.87
C GLN A 405 -7.71 -19.18 -9.40
N SER A 406 -7.52 -20.12 -8.44
CA SER A 406 -6.28 -20.49 -7.73
C SER A 406 -5.04 -19.63 -8.07
N SER A 407 -5.08 -18.36 -7.67
CA SER A 407 -3.99 -17.42 -7.92
C SER A 407 -2.79 -17.80 -7.06
N SER A 408 -1.60 -17.87 -7.66
CA SER A 408 -0.36 -18.06 -6.91
C SER A 408 -0.01 -16.87 -6.00
N ASP A 409 -0.78 -15.78 -6.05
CA ASP A 409 -0.62 -14.61 -5.18
C ASP A 409 -1.80 -14.49 -4.18
N PRO A 410 -1.60 -14.89 -2.91
CA PRO A 410 -2.63 -14.80 -1.88
C PRO A 410 -2.97 -13.37 -1.44
N ARG A 411 -2.40 -12.31 -2.04
CA ARG A 411 -2.96 -10.93 -1.91
C ARG A 411 -4.38 -10.83 -2.45
N TYR A 412 -4.73 -11.71 -3.40
CA TYR A 412 -5.92 -11.57 -4.23
C TYR A 412 -6.94 -12.70 -4.05
N SER A 413 -6.73 -13.60 -3.09
CA SER A 413 -7.60 -14.75 -2.83
C SER A 413 -8.61 -14.55 -1.69
N SER A 414 -8.72 -13.36 -1.11
CA SER A 414 -9.69 -13.09 -0.03
C SER A 414 -11.12 -13.18 -0.57
N LEU A 415 -11.87 -14.17 -0.07
CA LEU A 415 -13.25 -14.43 -0.47
C LEU A 415 -14.15 -13.22 -0.18
N LEU A 416 -13.94 -12.51 0.95
CA LEU A 416 -14.63 -11.26 1.28
C LEU A 416 -14.45 -10.19 0.17
N ASN A 417 -13.25 -10.09 -0.43
CA ASN A 417 -13.00 -9.15 -1.52
C ASN A 417 -13.69 -9.49 -2.86
N HIS A 418 -14.20 -10.72 -2.99
CA HIS A 418 -15.01 -11.18 -4.12
C HIS A 418 -16.51 -11.23 -3.78
N LEU A 419 -16.85 -11.38 -2.50
CA LEU A 419 -18.21 -11.38 -1.96
C LEU A 419 -18.89 -10.02 -2.15
N ARG A 420 -18.13 -8.90 -2.17
CA ARG A 420 -18.66 -7.53 -2.34
C ARG A 420 -19.47 -7.34 -3.64
N PHE A 421 -19.31 -8.24 -4.61
CA PHE A 421 -20.08 -8.24 -5.85
C PHE A 421 -21.43 -8.97 -5.75
N TYR A 422 -21.84 -9.38 -4.55
CA TYR A 422 -23.12 -10.03 -4.25
C TYR A 422 -24.01 -9.19 -3.31
N LEU A 423 -23.72 -7.91 -3.12
CA LEU A 423 -24.51 -7.02 -2.25
C LEU A 423 -26.04 -7.08 -2.48
N PRO A 424 -26.58 -7.19 -3.72
CA PRO A 424 -28.03 -7.31 -3.91
C PRO A 424 -28.59 -8.68 -3.55
N GLU A 425 -27.76 -9.73 -3.49
CA GLU A 425 -28.12 -11.09 -3.06
C GLU A 425 -27.93 -11.31 -1.55
N ILE A 426 -27.14 -10.46 -0.88
CA ILE A 426 -27.05 -10.36 0.59
C ILE A 426 -28.19 -9.47 1.12
N PHE A 427 -28.49 -8.36 0.42
CA PHE A 427 -29.48 -7.36 0.82
C PHE A 427 -30.60 -7.21 -0.24
N PRO A 428 -31.44 -8.24 -0.47
CA PRO A 428 -32.47 -8.22 -1.51
C PRO A 428 -33.55 -7.16 -1.28
N GLN A 429 -33.82 -6.80 -0.02
CA GLN A 429 -34.86 -5.84 0.36
C GLN A 429 -34.41 -4.37 0.25
N LEU A 430 -33.10 -4.10 0.32
CA LEU A 430 -32.58 -2.73 0.39
C LEU A 430 -32.52 -2.04 -0.99
N GLY A 431 -32.74 -0.72 -1.01
CA GLY A 431 -32.74 0.09 -2.22
C GLY A 431 -31.37 0.66 -2.60
N LYS A 432 -30.73 1.35 -1.64
CA LYS A 432 -29.34 1.81 -1.71
C LYS A 432 -28.58 1.30 -0.49
N ILE A 433 -27.25 1.24 -0.57
CA ILE A 433 -26.36 0.94 0.56
C ILE A 433 -25.02 1.66 0.38
N VAL A 434 -24.39 2.09 1.48
CA VAL A 434 -23.00 2.60 1.47
C VAL A 434 -22.07 1.47 1.88
N PHE A 435 -21.22 1.02 0.95
CA PHE A 435 -20.13 0.08 1.22
C PHE A 435 -18.90 0.85 1.72
N LEU A 436 -18.24 0.30 2.74
CA LEU A 436 -16.98 0.78 3.31
C LEU A 436 -15.99 -0.41 3.39
N ASP A 437 -14.75 -0.22 2.95
CA ASP A 437 -13.69 -1.20 3.27
C ASP A 437 -13.32 -1.09 4.76
N HIS A 438 -12.92 -2.20 5.40
CA HIS A 438 -12.64 -2.24 6.85
C HIS A 438 -11.45 -1.36 7.30
N ASP A 439 -10.66 -0.84 6.36
CA ASP A 439 -9.45 -0.05 6.57
C ASP A 439 -9.68 1.45 6.29
N VAL A 440 -10.90 1.93 6.50
CA VAL A 440 -11.24 3.36 6.48
C VAL A 440 -11.57 3.90 7.87
N VAL A 441 -11.44 5.21 8.04
CA VAL A 441 -12.02 5.97 9.16
C VAL A 441 -12.99 7.01 8.59
N VAL A 442 -14.20 7.04 9.12
CA VAL A 442 -15.19 8.07 8.82
C VAL A 442 -14.97 9.26 9.77
N GLN A 443 -15.01 10.48 9.24
CA GLN A 443 -14.76 11.72 9.99
C GLN A 443 -15.96 12.67 10.00
N LYS A 444 -16.97 12.43 9.15
CA LYS A 444 -18.14 13.29 8.94
C LYS A 444 -19.35 12.43 8.64
N ASP A 445 -20.54 13.00 8.84
CA ASP A 445 -21.79 12.32 8.52
C ASP A 445 -21.86 11.92 7.04
N LEU A 446 -22.41 10.72 6.78
CA LEU A 446 -22.50 10.11 5.45
C LEU A 446 -23.94 10.00 4.92
N SER A 447 -24.96 10.45 5.67
CA SER A 447 -26.37 10.41 5.23
C SER A 447 -26.58 11.14 3.90
N GLY A 448 -25.83 12.23 3.68
CA GLY A 448 -25.81 12.99 2.43
C GLY A 448 -25.55 12.12 1.19
N LEU A 449 -24.73 11.06 1.29
CA LEU A 449 -24.50 10.12 0.17
C LEU A 449 -25.81 9.45 -0.27
N LEU A 450 -26.60 8.95 0.67
CA LEU A 450 -27.84 8.22 0.36
C LEU A 450 -28.87 9.10 -0.37
N THR A 451 -28.82 10.42 -0.15
CA THR A 451 -29.67 11.42 -0.84
C THR A 451 -29.25 11.72 -2.29
N ILE A 452 -28.04 11.35 -2.72
CA ILE A 452 -27.52 11.69 -4.06
C ILE A 452 -28.39 11.09 -5.17
N ASP A 453 -28.76 11.92 -6.15
CA ASP A 453 -29.31 11.46 -7.43
C ASP A 453 -28.23 10.68 -8.20
N MET A 454 -28.48 9.38 -8.35
CA MET A 454 -27.58 8.45 -9.04
C MET A 454 -27.61 8.62 -10.57
N LYS A 455 -28.53 9.39 -11.15
CA LYS A 455 -28.67 9.61 -12.61
C LYS A 455 -28.74 8.28 -13.39
N GLY A 456 -29.44 7.30 -12.81
CA GLY A 456 -29.55 5.93 -13.34
C GLY A 456 -28.27 5.07 -13.26
N LYS A 457 -27.17 5.58 -12.69
CA LYS A 457 -25.95 4.80 -12.40
C LYS A 457 -26.18 3.81 -11.26
N VAL A 458 -25.27 2.84 -11.13
CA VAL A 458 -25.32 1.79 -10.10
C VAL A 458 -24.35 2.08 -8.96
N ASN A 459 -23.17 2.61 -9.27
CA ASN A 459 -22.12 2.92 -8.31
C ASN A 459 -21.90 4.44 -8.23
N GLY A 460 -21.65 4.97 -7.04
CA GLY A 460 -21.15 6.31 -6.79
C GLY A 460 -19.81 6.20 -6.07
N ALA A 461 -18.73 6.66 -6.72
CA ALA A 461 -17.37 6.49 -6.22
C ALA A 461 -16.47 7.68 -6.57
N VAL A 462 -15.40 7.90 -5.80
CA VAL A 462 -14.39 8.92 -6.10
C VAL A 462 -13.40 8.38 -7.15
N GLU A 463 -13.16 9.17 -8.19
CA GLU A 463 -12.22 8.86 -9.27
C GLU A 463 -10.75 9.06 -8.86
N THR A 464 -9.87 8.20 -9.39
CA THR A 464 -8.46 8.12 -9.01
C THR A 464 -7.51 8.43 -10.16
N CYS A 465 -7.84 9.40 -11.01
CA CYS A 465 -7.08 9.75 -12.22
C CYS A 465 -6.65 11.22 -12.31
N GLN A 466 -6.57 11.90 -11.16
CA GLN A 466 -5.90 13.20 -11.10
C GLN A 466 -4.40 13.03 -11.22
N GLU A 467 -3.81 13.74 -12.17
CA GLU A 467 -2.40 13.58 -12.60
C GLU A 467 -1.39 14.07 -11.57
N ASP A 468 -1.81 14.93 -10.63
CA ASP A 468 -0.99 15.45 -9.52
C ASP A 468 -0.92 14.51 -8.32
N LYS A 469 -1.69 13.42 -8.29
CA LYS A 469 -1.83 12.53 -7.11
C LYS A 469 -1.23 11.15 -7.35
N SER A 470 -0.56 10.62 -6.32
CA SER A 470 0.03 9.27 -6.31
C SER A 470 -0.97 8.13 -6.48
N SER A 471 -2.27 8.43 -6.49
CA SER A 471 -3.37 7.50 -6.74
C SER A 471 -3.67 7.26 -8.22
N PHE A 472 -2.98 7.91 -9.18
CA PHE A 472 -3.27 7.82 -10.62
C PHE A 472 -3.38 6.36 -11.14
N ARG A 473 -4.60 5.97 -11.50
CA ARG A 473 -4.98 4.61 -11.91
C ARG A 473 -5.98 4.64 -13.08
N GLN A 474 -5.47 4.40 -14.30
CA GLN A 474 -6.29 4.09 -15.49
C GLN A 474 -6.49 2.58 -15.65
N MET A 475 -7.56 2.17 -16.34
CA MET A 475 -7.88 0.75 -16.58
C MET A 475 -6.73 -0.01 -17.26
N ALA A 476 -6.01 0.62 -18.20
CA ALA A 476 -4.84 0.06 -18.89
C ALA A 476 -3.75 -0.53 -17.96
N ARG A 477 -3.59 0.04 -16.75
CA ARG A 477 -2.56 -0.38 -15.78
C ARG A 477 -2.85 -1.76 -15.18
N PHE A 478 -4.12 -2.17 -15.12
CA PHE A 478 -4.57 -3.34 -14.36
C PHE A 478 -5.29 -4.42 -15.18
N ILE A 479 -5.65 -4.10 -16.43
CA ILE A 479 -6.40 -4.97 -17.33
C ILE A 479 -5.58 -5.21 -18.60
N ASN A 480 -5.65 -6.41 -19.15
CA ASN A 480 -4.91 -6.79 -20.35
C ASN A 480 -5.66 -6.38 -21.64
N PHE A 481 -5.47 -5.13 -22.06
CA PHE A 481 -6.04 -4.60 -23.31
C PHE A 481 -5.44 -5.21 -24.59
N SER A 482 -4.41 -6.05 -24.50
CA SER A 482 -3.94 -6.84 -25.65
C SER A 482 -4.87 -8.01 -26.00
N ASP A 483 -5.84 -8.38 -25.14
CA ASP A 483 -6.88 -9.35 -25.51
C ASP A 483 -8.01 -8.66 -26.31
N PRO A 484 -8.34 -9.12 -27.54
CA PRO A 484 -9.39 -8.52 -28.36
C PRO A 484 -10.79 -8.51 -27.72
N LEU A 485 -11.09 -9.38 -26.76
CA LEU A 485 -12.36 -9.39 -26.03
C LEU A 485 -12.48 -8.22 -25.03
N VAL A 486 -11.35 -7.70 -24.57
CA VAL A 486 -11.25 -6.52 -23.71
C VAL A 486 -11.29 -5.26 -24.58
N ALA A 487 -10.38 -5.13 -25.54
CA ALA A 487 -10.23 -3.95 -26.38
C ALA A 487 -11.48 -3.59 -27.21
N ARG A 488 -12.34 -4.58 -27.53
CA ARG A 488 -13.62 -4.35 -28.23
C ARG A 488 -14.77 -3.92 -27.32
N LYS A 489 -14.59 -3.85 -26.00
CA LYS A 489 -15.66 -3.60 -25.01
C LYS A 489 -15.38 -2.48 -24.02
N PHE A 490 -14.12 -2.17 -23.78
CA PHE A 490 -13.68 -1.19 -22.79
C PHE A 490 -12.64 -0.26 -23.42
N ASP A 491 -12.62 1.00 -23.01
CA ASP A 491 -11.55 1.94 -23.34
C ASP A 491 -10.42 1.86 -22.30
N ALA A 492 -9.19 1.73 -22.79
CA ALA A 492 -7.97 1.66 -21.99
C ALA A 492 -7.74 2.92 -21.13
N ASN A 493 -8.17 4.07 -21.64
CA ASN A 493 -8.00 5.39 -21.01
C ASN A 493 -9.04 5.68 -19.92
N THR A 494 -10.08 4.83 -19.79
CA THR A 494 -11.14 5.02 -18.80
C THR A 494 -10.56 5.10 -17.39
N CYS A 495 -11.04 6.09 -16.65
CA CYS A 495 -10.59 6.32 -15.28
C CYS A 495 -11.06 5.19 -14.34
N THR A 496 -10.21 4.77 -13.41
CA THR A 496 -10.65 3.91 -12.31
C THR A 496 -10.97 4.71 -11.04
N TRP A 497 -11.87 4.15 -10.25
CA TRP A 497 -12.40 4.74 -9.03
C TRP A 497 -12.06 3.87 -7.81
N ALA A 498 -12.12 4.48 -6.64
CA ALA A 498 -11.75 3.87 -5.36
C ALA A 498 -12.87 3.01 -4.75
N PHE A 499 -12.54 1.85 -4.19
CA PHE A 499 -13.53 0.93 -3.57
C PHE A 499 -13.80 1.21 -2.08
N GLY A 500 -12.90 1.92 -1.39
CA GLY A 500 -12.96 2.08 0.07
C GLY A 500 -14.19 2.77 0.63
N MET A 501 -14.85 3.60 -0.18
CA MET A 501 -16.22 4.03 0.06
C MET A 501 -16.97 4.09 -1.27
N ASN A 502 -18.08 3.36 -1.36
CA ASN A 502 -18.95 3.34 -2.54
C ASN A 502 -20.43 3.45 -2.13
N LEU A 503 -21.20 4.26 -2.86
CA LEU A 503 -22.65 4.28 -2.79
C LEU A 503 -23.21 3.37 -3.89
N PHE A 504 -23.91 2.30 -3.52
CA PHE A 504 -24.51 1.37 -4.47
C PHE A 504 -26.03 1.50 -4.51
N ASP A 505 -26.60 1.69 -5.70
CA ASP A 505 -28.02 1.52 -5.98
C ASP A 505 -28.30 0.06 -6.33
N LEU A 506 -28.83 -0.68 -5.36
CA LEU A 506 -29.09 -2.12 -5.50
C LEU A 506 -30.29 -2.40 -6.42
N ARG A 507 -31.18 -1.43 -6.64
CA ARG A 507 -32.29 -1.55 -7.60
C ARG A 507 -31.75 -1.54 -9.02
N GLN A 508 -30.90 -0.57 -9.34
CA GLN A 508 -30.23 -0.47 -10.65
C GLN A 508 -29.22 -1.62 -10.87
N TRP A 509 -28.54 -2.09 -9.81
CA TRP A 509 -27.68 -3.28 -9.88
C TRP A 509 -28.46 -4.53 -10.30
N ARG A 510 -29.60 -4.80 -9.66
CA ARG A 510 -30.48 -5.94 -9.99
C ARG A 510 -31.08 -5.80 -11.39
N HIS A 511 -31.56 -4.60 -11.75
CA HIS A 511 -32.12 -4.32 -13.08
C HIS A 511 -31.10 -4.55 -14.23
N HIS A 512 -29.80 -4.37 -13.98
CA HIS A 512 -28.74 -4.60 -14.97
C HIS A 512 -28.01 -5.94 -14.84
N ASP A 513 -28.42 -6.84 -13.94
CA ASP A 513 -27.79 -8.16 -13.73
C ASP A 513 -26.24 -8.06 -13.60
N LEU A 514 -25.78 -7.10 -12.78
CA LEU A 514 -24.34 -6.86 -12.65
C LEU A 514 -23.62 -7.96 -11.87
N THR A 515 -24.28 -8.68 -10.96
CA THR A 515 -23.65 -9.83 -10.28
C THR A 515 -23.34 -10.97 -11.24
N SER A 516 -24.25 -11.34 -12.15
CA SER A 516 -23.92 -12.35 -13.18
C SER A 516 -22.94 -11.80 -14.22
N SER A 517 -22.93 -10.50 -14.47
CA SER A 517 -21.90 -9.85 -15.30
C SER A 517 -20.51 -10.01 -14.68
N TYR A 518 -20.36 -9.74 -13.38
CA TYR A 518 -19.16 -10.03 -12.60
C TYR A 518 -18.78 -11.52 -12.69
N ARG A 519 -19.70 -12.45 -12.42
CA ARG A 519 -19.45 -13.92 -12.53
C ARG A 519 -18.96 -14.32 -13.93
N ARG A 520 -19.49 -13.70 -15.00
CA ARG A 520 -19.06 -13.92 -16.39
C ARG A 520 -17.64 -13.39 -16.68
N PHE A 521 -17.19 -12.32 -16.02
CA PHE A 521 -15.83 -11.81 -16.16
C PHE A 521 -14.82 -12.57 -15.29
N LEU A 522 -15.24 -12.96 -14.07
CA LEU A 522 -14.51 -13.85 -13.17
C LEU A 522 -14.05 -15.10 -13.91
N LEU A 523 -15.00 -15.91 -14.40
CA LEU A 523 -14.75 -17.17 -15.12
C LEU A 523 -13.89 -17.01 -16.39
N LYS A 524 -13.88 -15.82 -17.01
CA LYS A 524 -13.00 -15.53 -18.17
C LYS A 524 -11.55 -15.26 -17.76
N GLY A 525 -11.32 -14.74 -16.56
CA GLY A 525 -9.98 -14.64 -15.96
C GLY A 525 -9.36 -16.00 -15.65
N ASN A 526 -10.17 -16.98 -15.24
CA ASN A 526 -9.70 -18.32 -14.93
C ASN A 526 -9.05 -19.03 -16.15
N GLY A 527 -9.45 -18.67 -17.36
CA GLY A 527 -8.90 -19.22 -18.60
C GLY A 527 -7.84 -18.34 -19.29
N ARG A 528 -7.62 -17.09 -18.85
CA ARG A 528 -6.69 -16.12 -19.48
C ARG A 528 -6.20 -15.07 -18.47
N PRO A 529 -4.91 -14.68 -18.47
CA PRO A 529 -4.38 -13.61 -17.61
C PRO A 529 -4.85 -12.22 -18.09
N LEU A 530 -6.11 -11.89 -17.77
CA LEU A 530 -6.78 -10.64 -18.13
C LEU A 530 -6.66 -9.57 -17.05
N TRP A 531 -6.56 -9.97 -15.78
CA TRP A 531 -6.64 -9.11 -14.60
C TRP A 531 -5.33 -9.14 -13.82
N LYS A 532 -4.80 -7.97 -13.41
CA LYS A 532 -3.48 -7.83 -12.76
C LYS A 532 -3.53 -7.40 -11.28
N ALA A 533 -4.71 -7.33 -10.67
CA ALA A 533 -4.90 -6.82 -9.30
C ALA A 533 -6.13 -7.42 -8.58
N GLY A 534 -6.31 -8.75 -8.66
CA GLY A 534 -7.40 -9.45 -7.97
C GLY A 534 -8.79 -9.01 -8.40
N SER A 535 -9.63 -8.61 -7.43
CA SER A 535 -11.03 -8.26 -7.67
C SER A 535 -11.29 -6.80 -8.08
N LEU A 536 -10.32 -5.89 -7.91
CA LEU A 536 -10.48 -4.47 -8.30
C LEU A 536 -10.74 -4.30 -9.82
N PRO A 537 -9.98 -4.96 -10.73
CA PRO A 537 -10.28 -4.95 -12.16
C PRO A 537 -11.67 -5.46 -12.50
N LEU A 538 -12.15 -6.49 -11.78
CA LEU A 538 -13.45 -7.12 -12.01
C LEU A 538 -14.60 -6.15 -11.70
N GLY A 539 -14.47 -5.29 -10.70
CA GLY A 539 -15.46 -4.25 -10.43
C GLY A 539 -15.41 -3.11 -11.46
N TRP A 540 -14.23 -2.66 -11.88
CA TRP A 540 -14.13 -1.59 -12.90
C TRP A 540 -14.76 -2.01 -14.25
N ILE A 541 -14.61 -3.27 -14.69
CA ILE A 541 -15.30 -3.79 -15.88
C ILE A 541 -16.78 -4.10 -15.65
N THR A 542 -17.19 -4.47 -14.44
CA THR A 542 -18.60 -4.73 -14.09
C THR A 542 -19.42 -3.44 -14.03
N PHE A 543 -18.85 -2.37 -13.48
CA PHE A 543 -19.49 -1.05 -13.38
C PHE A 543 -19.05 -0.07 -14.47
N TYR A 544 -18.48 -0.57 -15.59
CA TYR A 544 -18.06 0.23 -16.74
C TYR A 544 -19.24 1.04 -17.30
N ASN A 545 -19.08 2.36 -17.44
CA ASN A 545 -20.13 3.33 -17.74
C ASN A 545 -21.36 3.33 -16.79
N ARG A 546 -21.34 2.55 -15.70
CA ARG A 546 -22.38 2.46 -14.66
C ARG A 546 -21.98 3.13 -13.33
N THR A 547 -20.87 3.87 -13.31
CA THR A 547 -20.42 4.65 -12.15
C THR A 547 -20.76 6.15 -12.33
N LEU A 548 -21.06 6.82 -11.22
CA LEU A 548 -21.18 8.27 -11.05
C LEU A 548 -19.93 8.76 -10.30
N PRO A 549 -19.15 9.72 -10.84
CA PRO A 549 -18.04 10.31 -10.11
C PRO A 549 -18.56 11.18 -8.94
N LEU A 550 -17.99 10.99 -7.75
CA LEU A 550 -18.27 11.77 -6.55
C LEU A 550 -17.19 12.83 -6.28
N ASP A 551 -17.58 13.90 -5.59
CA ASP A 551 -16.65 14.90 -5.05
C ASP A 551 -15.58 14.25 -4.18
N GLN A 552 -14.31 14.61 -4.37
CA GLN A 552 -13.19 13.96 -3.70
C GLN A 552 -13.20 14.11 -2.18
N ARG A 553 -13.89 15.13 -1.65
CA ARG A 553 -14.07 15.30 -0.20
C ARG A 553 -14.88 14.17 0.42
N TRP A 554 -15.55 13.31 -0.36
CA TRP A 554 -16.18 12.10 0.14
C TRP A 554 -15.18 10.98 0.51
N HIS A 555 -14.05 10.84 -0.21
CA HIS A 555 -13.12 9.72 -0.01
C HIS A 555 -11.68 10.09 -0.38
N LEU A 556 -10.80 10.19 0.62
CA LEU A 556 -9.36 10.42 0.46
C LEU A 556 -8.58 9.12 0.64
N LEU A 557 -7.63 8.89 -0.27
CA LEU A 557 -6.75 7.72 -0.29
C LEU A 557 -5.31 8.08 0.09
N GLY A 558 -4.46 7.07 0.28
CA GLY A 558 -3.02 7.22 0.41
C GLY A 558 -2.47 6.99 1.82
N LEU A 559 -3.32 6.83 2.85
CA LEU A 559 -2.85 6.73 4.25
C LEU A 559 -2.16 5.39 4.57
N GLY A 560 -2.28 4.38 3.70
CA GLY A 560 -1.55 3.11 3.80
C GLY A 560 -0.23 3.06 3.01
N PHE A 561 0.20 4.20 2.46
CA PHE A 561 1.46 4.38 1.75
C PHE A 561 2.19 5.61 2.33
N ASP A 562 3.52 5.67 2.25
CA ASP A 562 4.27 6.88 2.65
C ASP A 562 4.14 7.99 1.60
N SER A 563 2.92 8.51 1.52
CA SER A 563 2.46 9.55 0.63
C SER A 563 2.60 10.92 1.30
N VAL A 564 2.84 11.96 0.50
CA VAL A 564 2.84 13.36 0.94
C VAL A 564 1.42 13.92 0.77
N LEU A 565 0.51 13.51 1.65
CA LEU A 565 -0.82 14.11 1.76
C LEU A 565 -0.72 15.46 2.48
N ARG A 566 -1.51 16.44 2.06
CA ARG A 566 -1.68 17.71 2.77
C ARG A 566 -2.62 17.52 3.96
N LEU A 567 -2.43 18.26 5.04
CA LEU A 567 -3.24 18.11 6.24
C LEU A 567 -4.68 18.56 5.99
N GLU A 568 -4.83 19.64 5.22
CA GLU A 568 -6.10 20.25 4.83
C GLU A 568 -6.97 19.31 4.01
N ASP A 569 -6.39 18.45 3.17
CA ASP A 569 -7.12 17.41 2.42
C ASP A 569 -7.67 16.34 3.38
N ILE A 570 -6.87 15.93 4.37
CA ILE A 570 -7.25 14.93 5.38
C ILE A 570 -8.39 15.47 6.26
N GLU A 571 -8.29 16.72 6.74
CA GLU A 571 -9.33 17.35 7.56
C GLU A 571 -10.61 17.67 6.76
N GLN A 572 -10.51 17.89 5.45
CA GLN A 572 -11.67 18.11 4.59
C GLN A 572 -12.40 16.81 4.20
N ALA A 573 -11.72 15.67 4.18
CA ALA A 573 -12.32 14.38 3.80
C ALA A 573 -13.37 13.86 4.80
N ALA A 574 -14.48 13.33 4.27
CA ALA A 574 -15.52 12.63 5.03
C ALA A 574 -15.11 11.19 5.39
N VAL A 575 -14.39 10.52 4.48
CA VAL A 575 -13.79 9.19 4.70
C VAL A 575 -12.32 9.21 4.30
N ILE A 576 -11.44 8.71 5.16
CA ILE A 576 -10.00 8.57 4.91
C ILE A 576 -9.61 7.08 4.87
N HIS A 577 -8.79 6.69 3.89
CA HIS A 577 -8.54 5.28 3.56
C HIS A 577 -7.06 4.92 3.64
N TYR A 578 -6.76 3.88 4.42
CA TYR A 578 -5.43 3.30 4.55
C TYR A 578 -5.14 2.30 3.40
N ASP A 579 -5.41 2.68 2.15
CA ASP A 579 -5.52 1.83 0.94
C ASP A 579 -4.25 1.08 0.49
N GLY A 580 -3.16 1.19 1.26
CA GLY A 580 -1.90 0.50 1.05
C GLY A 580 -1.57 -0.50 2.17
N ILE A 581 -0.32 -0.94 2.22
CA ILE A 581 0.11 -2.03 3.12
C ILE A 581 0.39 -1.58 4.57
N MET A 582 0.63 -0.28 4.79
CA MET A 582 1.00 0.27 6.09
C MET A 582 -0.24 0.55 6.96
N LYS A 583 -1.01 -0.50 7.26
CA LYS A 583 -2.24 -0.42 8.07
C LYS A 583 -1.94 0.12 9.48
N PRO A 584 -2.82 0.95 10.08
CA PRO A 584 -2.53 1.64 11.34
C PRO A 584 -2.42 0.69 12.55
N TRP A 585 -3.09 -0.47 12.51
CA TRP A 585 -2.98 -1.52 13.53
C TRP A 585 -1.73 -2.41 13.43
N LEU A 586 -0.79 -2.09 12.53
CA LEU A 586 0.49 -2.80 12.36
C LEU A 586 1.68 -1.94 12.81
N ASP A 587 2.80 -2.58 13.14
CA ASP A 587 4.06 -1.89 13.49
C ASP A 587 4.63 -1.08 12.31
N ILE A 588 4.38 -1.54 11.08
CA ILE A 588 4.70 -0.82 9.83
C ILE A 588 3.73 0.34 9.53
N GLY A 589 2.71 0.56 10.37
CA GLY A 589 1.70 1.61 10.19
C GLY A 589 2.26 3.02 10.40
N ILE A 590 1.91 3.94 9.49
CA ILE A 590 2.52 5.27 9.43
C ILE A 590 2.13 6.13 10.65
N LYS A 591 3.10 6.45 11.50
CA LYS A 591 2.89 7.16 12.78
C LYS A 591 2.12 8.48 12.67
N LYS A 592 2.35 9.28 11.61
CA LYS A 592 1.62 10.55 11.37
C LYS A 592 0.13 10.37 11.07
N TYR A 593 -0.31 9.17 10.69
CA TYR A 593 -1.70 8.87 10.36
C TYR A 593 -2.40 8.01 11.43
N LYS A 594 -1.68 7.32 12.32
CA LYS A 594 -2.29 6.49 13.39
C LYS A 594 -3.26 7.26 14.31
N SER A 595 -3.06 8.55 14.55
CA SER A 595 -3.93 9.37 15.41
C SER A 595 -5.41 9.32 15.03
N TYR A 596 -5.73 9.35 13.72
CA TYR A 596 -7.12 9.30 13.24
C TYR A 596 -7.77 7.92 13.48
N TRP A 597 -6.99 6.84 13.41
CA TRP A 597 -7.42 5.49 13.77
C TRP A 597 -7.63 5.34 15.28
N ASN A 598 -6.63 5.77 16.05
CA ASN A 598 -6.59 5.59 17.50
C ASN A 598 -7.71 6.33 18.24
N LYS A 599 -8.30 7.38 17.63
CA LYS A 599 -9.51 8.06 18.13
C LYS A 599 -10.72 7.13 18.28
N TYR A 600 -10.80 6.05 17.50
CA TYR A 600 -11.96 5.14 17.46
C TYR A 600 -11.65 3.70 17.91
N ALA A 601 -10.36 3.39 18.07
CA ALA A 601 -9.88 2.13 18.65
C ALA A 601 -9.74 2.28 20.17
N ASN A 602 -10.66 1.67 20.93
CA ASN A 602 -10.66 1.71 22.40
C ASN A 602 -9.56 0.82 22.98
N TYR A 603 -8.30 1.28 22.93
CA TYR A 603 -7.14 0.55 23.46
C TYR A 603 -7.18 0.32 24.97
N ASP A 604 -7.91 1.14 25.73
CA ASP A 604 -8.10 0.98 27.18
C ASP A 604 -9.08 -0.14 27.55
N HIS A 605 -9.81 -0.69 26.57
CA HIS A 605 -10.69 -1.84 26.77
C HIS A 605 -9.91 -3.05 27.34
N PRO A 606 -10.39 -3.72 28.41
CA PRO A 606 -9.61 -4.74 29.13
C PRO A 606 -9.06 -5.88 28.25
N TYR A 607 -9.78 -6.27 27.20
CA TYR A 607 -9.31 -7.30 26.27
C TYR A 607 -8.14 -6.83 25.38
N MET A 608 -8.06 -5.54 25.03
CA MET A 608 -6.95 -4.99 24.26
C MET A 608 -5.69 -4.91 25.13
N GLN A 609 -5.81 -4.33 26.33
CA GLN A 609 -4.72 -4.24 27.31
C GLN A 609 -4.15 -5.62 27.67
N GLN A 610 -4.99 -6.60 28.02
CA GLN A 610 -4.55 -7.96 28.35
C GLN A 610 -3.93 -8.74 27.16
N CYS A 611 -4.10 -8.25 25.94
CA CYS A 611 -3.45 -8.78 24.73
C CYS A 611 -2.27 -7.93 24.23
N ASN A 612 -1.86 -6.90 24.97
CA ASN A 612 -0.79 -5.95 24.61
C ASN A 612 -1.08 -5.23 23.27
N LEU A 613 -2.34 -4.87 23.02
CA LEU A 613 -2.72 -3.98 21.92
C LEU A 613 -2.67 -2.53 22.40
N HIS A 614 -1.87 -1.72 21.72
CA HIS A 614 -1.62 -0.31 22.04
C HIS A 614 -1.61 0.53 20.74
N GLY A 615 -1.84 1.84 20.85
CA GLY A 615 -1.98 2.78 19.73
C GLY A 615 -0.69 3.48 19.28
#